data_AF-A0A8T3PLM2-F1
#
_entry.id   AF-A0A8T3PLM2-F1
#
_cell.length_a   1.000
_cell.length_b   1.000
_cell.length_c   1.000
_cell.angle_alpha   90.00
_cell.angle_beta   90.00
_cell.angle_gamma   90.00
#
_symmetry.space_group_name_H-M   'P 1'
#
loop_
_entity.id
_entity.type
_entity.pdbx_description
1 polymer ?
#
loop_
_entity_poly.entity_id
_entity_poly.type
_entity_poly.pdbx_seq_one_letter_code
_entity_poly.pdbx_strand_id
1 'polypeptide(L)'
;MLSESVESFEQKLTALKERGFTTILWGDLYDYMAGSRPLPRDSILITFDDGYLDNWVLAYPILKRLGMKATIFVTPEFVDPGSSARPTLDDVETGQCARDELQIAGFLNWSEMRSMESSGFIDVQSHALTHTWYFKSPHIVDFHAPDPRPRYPWLMWNARPDRKPFYLVEDQQPFVPWGHPVFEHEKALLCTRFFPDDNRVGDIAGYVAGNGGAAFFETPGWRTTLSQVLVHLGLGEGFPGRYETEGERETRVYTELLTSKRMLERNLAKVVDFVCWPGGGNDAMVRRAALAAGYKSWTLGTRDPSAKRNLPNTDPTSIRRMNTSNEVWLWGRRVGTGGSRHQLLRVYAHQMSLWHSTLAYANKAAMFAGRRGL
;
A
#
# COMPACT_ATOMS: atom_id res chain seq x y z
N MET A 1 6.29 -4.54 -3.99
CA MET A 1 7.58 -4.84 -4.63
C MET A 1 8.23 -3.52 -4.94
N LEU A 2 9.56 -3.43 -4.95
CA LEU A 2 10.31 -2.32 -5.51
C LEU A 2 9.73 -2.01 -6.89
N SER A 3 9.33 -0.76 -7.07
CA SER A 3 8.73 -0.28 -8.31
C SER A 3 9.76 0.02 -9.41
N GLU A 4 11.00 -0.44 -9.21
CA GLU A 4 12.17 -0.16 -10.05
C GLU A 4 13.18 -1.30 -9.96
N SER A 5 14.16 -1.33 -10.86
CA SER A 5 15.23 -2.34 -10.80
C SER A 5 16.15 -2.11 -9.60
N VAL A 6 16.77 -3.20 -9.14
CA VAL A 6 17.72 -3.19 -8.02
C VAL A 6 18.89 -2.24 -8.29
N GLU A 7 19.39 -2.23 -9.51
CA GLU A 7 20.50 -1.38 -9.93
C GLU A 7 20.11 0.10 -9.89
N SER A 8 18.87 0.43 -10.29
CA SER A 8 18.36 1.81 -10.23
C SER A 8 18.19 2.26 -8.79
N PHE A 9 17.67 1.38 -7.93
CA PHE A 9 17.50 1.62 -6.50
C PHE A 9 18.84 1.88 -5.81
N GLU A 10 19.85 1.03 -6.07
CA GLU A 10 21.18 1.19 -5.51
C GLU A 10 21.85 2.50 -5.97
N GLN A 11 21.81 2.81 -7.27
CA GLN A 11 22.38 4.05 -7.80
C GLN A 11 21.77 5.30 -7.15
N LYS A 12 20.47 5.27 -6.86
CA LYS A 12 19.73 6.33 -6.17
C LYS A 12 20.22 6.52 -4.73
N LEU A 13 20.34 5.42 -3.98
CA LEU A 13 20.84 5.46 -2.60
C LEU A 13 22.30 5.91 -2.52
N THR A 14 23.16 5.39 -3.38
CA THR A 14 24.57 5.80 -3.47
C THR A 14 24.68 7.30 -3.77
N ALA A 15 23.88 7.81 -4.71
CA ALA A 15 23.88 9.23 -5.05
C ALA A 15 23.42 10.15 -3.90
N LEU A 16 22.53 9.67 -3.01
CA LEU A 16 22.15 10.38 -1.79
C LEU A 16 23.30 10.38 -0.79
N LYS A 17 23.92 9.21 -0.55
CA LYS A 17 25.06 9.07 0.36
C LYS A 17 26.25 9.95 -0.06
N GLU A 18 26.62 9.93 -1.33
CA GLU A 18 27.71 10.76 -1.89
C GLU A 18 27.47 12.27 -1.75
N ARG A 19 26.19 12.68 -1.61
CA ARG A 19 25.79 14.08 -1.39
C ARG A 19 25.67 14.45 0.08
N GLY A 20 26.03 13.54 0.99
CA GLY A 20 26.01 13.79 2.43
C GLY A 20 24.64 13.65 3.08
N PHE A 21 23.64 13.07 2.40
CA PHE A 21 22.35 12.82 3.04
C PHE A 21 22.49 11.77 4.14
N THR A 22 21.88 12.05 5.29
CA THR A 22 21.83 11.11 6.42
C THR A 22 20.45 10.49 6.50
N THR A 23 20.37 9.17 6.48
CA THR A 23 19.09 8.49 6.68
C THR A 23 18.69 8.42 8.15
N ILE A 24 17.42 8.64 8.43
CA ILE A 24 16.83 8.61 9.76
C ILE A 24 15.68 7.60 9.81
N LEU A 25 15.28 7.20 11.02
CA LEU A 25 14.09 6.39 11.24
C LEU A 25 12.86 7.27 11.50
N TRP A 26 11.67 6.68 11.45
CA TRP A 26 10.42 7.40 11.69
C TRP A 26 10.40 8.07 13.08
N GLY A 27 10.88 7.37 14.11
CA GLY A 27 10.98 7.90 15.47
C GLY A 27 11.86 9.15 15.57
N ASP A 28 12.98 9.20 14.86
CA ASP A 28 13.85 10.38 14.82
C ASP A 28 13.11 11.60 14.25
N LEU A 29 12.32 11.40 13.19
CA LEU A 29 11.54 12.47 12.57
C LEU A 29 10.39 12.92 13.48
N TYR A 30 9.74 11.99 14.18
CA TYR A 30 8.72 12.29 15.19
C TYR A 30 9.29 13.19 16.30
N ASP A 31 10.42 12.79 16.91
CA ASP A 31 11.07 13.54 17.99
C ASP A 31 11.52 14.93 17.53
N TYR A 32 11.98 15.04 16.29
CA TYR A 32 12.33 16.32 15.67
C TYR A 32 11.14 17.25 15.51
N MET A 33 10.04 16.75 14.94
CA MET A 33 8.83 17.54 14.79
C MET A 33 8.27 17.97 16.15
N ALA A 34 8.33 17.08 17.14
CA ALA A 34 7.98 17.38 18.53
C ALA A 34 8.93 18.35 19.25
N GLY A 35 10.04 18.77 18.61
CA GLY A 35 11.02 19.69 19.22
C GLY A 35 11.90 19.04 20.29
N SER A 36 11.84 17.71 20.45
CA SER A 36 12.54 16.97 21.50
C SER A 36 13.99 16.63 21.12
N ARG A 37 14.29 16.51 19.81
CA ARG A 37 15.65 16.19 19.33
C ARG A 37 15.95 16.81 17.97
N PRO A 38 17.11 17.48 17.77
CA PRO A 38 17.50 17.93 16.43
C PRO A 38 17.89 16.75 15.54
N LEU A 39 17.69 16.91 14.23
CA LEU A 39 18.20 15.97 13.22
C LEU A 39 19.57 16.41 12.69
N PRO A 40 20.40 15.47 12.20
CA PRO A 40 21.53 15.79 11.35
C PRO A 40 21.10 16.67 10.17
N ARG A 41 22.03 17.51 9.67
CA ARG A 41 21.80 18.22 8.40
C ARG A 41 21.54 17.22 7.28
N ASP A 42 20.73 17.65 6.33
CA ASP A 42 20.40 16.86 5.14
C ASP A 42 19.83 15.46 5.46
N SER A 43 18.98 15.40 6.49
CA SER A 43 18.30 14.16 6.87
C SER A 43 17.21 13.76 5.86
N ILE A 44 17.11 12.47 5.58
CA ILE A 44 16.07 11.86 4.73
C ILE A 44 15.48 10.61 5.39
N LEU A 45 14.16 10.46 5.33
CA LEU A 45 13.46 9.26 5.79
C LEU A 45 13.11 8.40 4.57
N ILE A 46 13.56 7.15 4.57
CA ILE A 46 13.21 6.14 3.55
C ILE A 46 12.13 5.24 4.13
N THR A 47 11.06 5.02 3.37
CA THR A 47 9.95 4.15 3.79
C THR A 47 9.57 3.16 2.71
N PHE A 48 9.28 1.92 3.09
CA PHE A 48 8.64 0.92 2.25
C PHE A 48 7.26 0.58 2.82
N ASP A 49 6.30 0.35 1.95
CA ASP A 49 4.93 -0.04 2.33
C ASP A 49 4.70 -1.52 1.97
N ASP A 50 3.67 -2.11 2.60
CA ASP A 50 3.13 -3.48 2.44
C ASP A 50 3.99 -4.64 2.97
N GLY A 51 5.31 -4.50 3.12
CA GLY A 51 6.18 -5.57 3.64
C GLY A 51 6.47 -6.67 2.62
N TYR A 52 6.83 -6.29 1.40
CA TYR A 52 7.22 -7.24 0.34
C TYR A 52 8.57 -7.91 0.61
N LEU A 53 8.72 -9.15 0.14
CA LEU A 53 9.92 -9.96 0.34
C LEU A 53 11.19 -9.31 -0.22
N ASP A 54 11.08 -8.60 -1.33
CA ASP A 54 12.22 -7.91 -1.92
C ASP A 54 12.81 -6.80 -1.04
N ASN A 55 12.10 -6.35 0.00
CA ASN A 55 12.66 -5.47 1.03
C ASN A 55 13.75 -6.18 1.83
N TRP A 56 13.62 -7.49 2.08
CA TRP A 56 14.63 -8.33 2.72
C TRP A 56 15.69 -8.80 1.72
N VAL A 57 15.25 -9.40 0.61
CA VAL A 57 16.15 -10.08 -0.33
C VAL A 57 17.08 -9.11 -1.05
N LEU A 58 16.56 -7.92 -1.41
CA LEU A 58 17.28 -6.96 -2.27
C LEU A 58 17.59 -5.65 -1.53
N ALA A 59 16.59 -5.00 -0.95
CA ALA A 59 16.75 -3.63 -0.44
C ALA A 59 17.61 -3.56 0.84
N TYR A 60 17.40 -4.47 1.79
CA TYR A 60 18.09 -4.50 3.08
C TYR A 60 19.63 -4.67 2.95
N PRO A 61 20.17 -5.63 2.16
CA PRO A 61 21.61 -5.74 1.91
C PRO A 61 22.24 -4.44 1.39
N ILE A 62 21.58 -3.78 0.44
CA ILE A 62 22.05 -2.52 -0.15
C ILE A 62 22.06 -1.40 0.89
N LEU A 63 20.96 -1.25 1.66
CA LEU A 63 20.86 -0.26 2.74
C LEU A 63 21.96 -0.48 3.78
N LYS A 64 22.17 -1.73 4.22
CA LYS A 64 23.20 -2.11 5.18
C LYS A 64 24.61 -1.78 4.68
N ARG A 65 24.96 -2.15 3.44
CA ARG A 65 26.26 -1.82 2.81
C ARG A 65 26.49 -0.31 2.69
N LEU A 66 25.42 0.45 2.42
CA LEU A 66 25.48 1.90 2.35
C LEU A 66 25.42 2.57 3.73
N GLY A 67 25.18 1.84 4.82
CA GLY A 67 25.03 2.42 6.16
C GLY A 67 23.74 3.26 6.29
N MET A 68 22.72 2.92 5.52
CA MET A 68 21.47 3.67 5.39
C MET A 68 20.32 2.97 6.11
N LYS A 69 19.45 3.76 6.73
CA LYS A 69 18.30 3.34 7.52
C LYS A 69 16.98 3.52 6.76
N ALA A 70 15.99 2.69 7.08
CA ALA A 70 14.64 2.81 6.53
C ALA A 70 13.57 2.30 7.51
N THR A 71 12.32 2.73 7.31
CA THR A 71 11.15 2.19 8.00
C THR A 71 10.32 1.33 7.02
N ILE A 72 9.89 0.13 7.42
CA ILE A 72 9.00 -0.73 6.62
C ILE A 72 7.64 -0.81 7.32
N PHE A 73 6.56 -0.44 6.62
CA PHE A 73 5.20 -0.61 7.09
C PHE A 73 4.62 -1.94 6.63
N VAL A 74 4.27 -2.80 7.57
CA VAL A 74 3.87 -4.19 7.31
C VAL A 74 2.39 -4.42 7.62
N THR A 75 1.72 -5.16 6.74
CA THR A 75 0.36 -5.65 6.92
C THR A 75 0.39 -7.10 7.41
N PRO A 76 0.05 -7.40 8.68
CA PRO A 76 0.24 -8.74 9.24
C PRO A 76 -0.50 -9.87 8.53
N GLU A 77 -1.65 -9.64 7.87
CA GLU A 77 -2.33 -10.69 7.10
C GLU A 77 -1.59 -11.13 5.83
N PHE A 78 -0.63 -10.33 5.34
CA PHE A 78 0.21 -10.71 4.20
C PHE A 78 1.52 -11.38 4.63
N VAL A 79 1.86 -11.40 5.92
CA VAL A 79 3.13 -11.95 6.39
C VAL A 79 3.24 -13.42 6.05
N ASP A 80 4.35 -13.79 5.42
CA ASP A 80 4.65 -15.15 5.02
C ASP A 80 4.77 -16.06 6.28
N PRO A 81 4.09 -17.23 6.30
CA PRO A 81 4.08 -18.11 7.46
C PRO A 81 5.40 -18.86 7.69
N GLY A 82 6.37 -18.75 6.77
CA GLY A 82 7.70 -19.33 6.89
C GLY A 82 8.44 -18.90 8.15
N SER A 83 9.23 -19.81 8.72
CA SER A 83 9.93 -19.59 10.00
C SER A 83 11.42 -19.26 9.87
N SER A 84 11.99 -19.40 8.67
CA SER A 84 13.41 -19.14 8.39
C SER A 84 13.59 -17.95 7.46
N ALA A 85 14.64 -17.17 7.68
CA ALA A 85 15.00 -16.11 6.74
C ALA A 85 15.44 -16.73 5.40
N ARG A 86 14.95 -16.17 4.29
CA ARG A 86 15.36 -16.59 2.95
C ARG A 86 16.72 -15.97 2.56
N PRO A 87 17.42 -16.53 1.55
CA PRO A 87 18.64 -15.93 1.04
C PRO A 87 18.43 -14.51 0.51
N THR A 88 19.50 -13.72 0.53
CA THR A 88 19.57 -12.31 0.15
C THR A 88 20.68 -12.07 -0.89
N LEU A 89 20.82 -10.83 -1.37
CA LEU A 89 21.96 -10.44 -2.19
C LEU A 89 23.32 -10.66 -1.50
N ASP A 90 23.42 -10.56 -0.17
CA ASP A 90 24.68 -10.84 0.55
C ASP A 90 25.11 -12.32 0.33
N ASP A 91 24.15 -13.25 0.26
CA ASP A 91 24.40 -14.67 0.05
C ASP A 91 24.86 -14.96 -1.39
N VAL A 92 24.34 -14.21 -2.37
CA VAL A 92 24.83 -14.25 -3.76
C VAL A 92 26.26 -13.73 -3.86
N GLU A 93 26.54 -12.59 -3.24
CA GLU A 93 27.86 -11.96 -3.26
C GLU A 93 28.95 -12.82 -2.60
N THR A 94 28.57 -13.61 -1.59
CA THR A 94 29.47 -14.55 -0.91
C THR A 94 29.53 -15.94 -1.56
N GLY A 95 28.77 -16.15 -2.64
CA GLY A 95 28.73 -17.43 -3.37
C GLY A 95 27.99 -18.55 -2.65
N GLN A 96 27.15 -18.23 -1.65
CA GLN A 96 26.32 -19.20 -0.92
C GLN A 96 25.08 -19.64 -1.72
N CYS A 97 24.57 -18.79 -2.61
CA CYS A 97 23.50 -19.14 -3.56
C CYS A 97 23.69 -18.42 -4.90
N ALA A 98 23.07 -18.94 -5.95
CA ALA A 98 22.99 -18.28 -7.24
C ALA A 98 21.89 -17.20 -7.24
N ARG A 99 21.99 -16.23 -8.15
CA ARG A 99 21.07 -15.09 -8.20
C ARG A 99 19.65 -15.48 -8.60
N ASP A 100 19.49 -16.51 -9.42
CA ASP A 100 18.20 -17.06 -9.86
C ASP A 100 17.52 -17.93 -8.79
N GLU A 101 18.24 -18.30 -7.73
CA GLU A 101 17.68 -18.96 -6.55
C GLU A 101 16.99 -17.97 -5.58
N LEU A 102 17.15 -16.66 -5.80
CA LEU A 102 16.51 -15.65 -4.96
C LEU A 102 15.00 -15.57 -5.23
N GLN A 103 14.21 -15.87 -4.21
CA GLN A 103 12.77 -15.62 -4.25
C GLN A 103 12.48 -14.13 -4.08
N ILE A 104 11.95 -13.48 -5.11
CA ILE A 104 11.63 -12.04 -5.08
C ILE A 104 10.13 -11.81 -4.84
N ALA A 105 9.27 -12.66 -5.41
CA ALA A 105 7.83 -12.57 -5.26
C ALA A 105 7.36 -13.17 -3.93
N GLY A 106 6.71 -12.35 -3.12
CA GLY A 106 6.15 -12.73 -1.82
C GLY A 106 6.18 -11.58 -0.83
N PHE A 107 5.95 -11.93 0.43
CA PHE A 107 5.96 -11.02 1.56
C PHE A 107 6.99 -11.46 2.59
N LEU A 108 7.42 -10.52 3.43
CA LEU A 108 8.33 -10.79 4.53
C LEU A 108 7.74 -11.82 5.48
N ASN A 109 8.60 -12.64 6.08
CA ASN A 109 8.25 -13.43 7.26
C ASN A 109 8.78 -12.79 8.55
N TRP A 110 8.36 -13.33 9.70
CA TRP A 110 8.76 -12.80 11.01
C TRP A 110 10.25 -12.92 11.30
N SER A 111 10.93 -13.93 10.76
CA SER A 111 12.38 -14.13 10.96
C SER A 111 13.21 -13.05 10.27
N GLU A 112 12.83 -12.71 9.04
CA GLU A 112 13.43 -11.65 8.23
C GLU A 112 13.24 -10.29 8.90
N MET A 113 12.02 -9.98 9.34
CA MET A 113 11.72 -8.74 10.06
C MET A 113 12.51 -8.60 11.36
N ARG A 114 12.58 -9.66 12.18
CA ARG A 114 13.41 -9.64 13.40
C ARG A 114 14.90 -9.42 13.10
N SER A 115 15.41 -10.05 12.04
CA SER A 115 16.80 -9.90 11.64
C SER A 115 17.11 -8.45 11.25
N MET A 116 16.24 -7.86 10.43
CA MET A 116 16.32 -6.45 10.02
C MET A 116 16.23 -5.48 11.21
N GLU A 117 15.29 -5.69 12.14
CA GLU A 117 15.16 -4.90 13.37
C GLU A 117 16.41 -4.95 14.24
N SER A 118 16.91 -6.17 14.51
CA SER A 118 18.08 -6.38 15.38
C SER A 118 19.37 -5.74 14.84
N SER A 119 19.42 -5.48 13.53
CA SER A 119 20.55 -4.81 12.88
C SER A 119 20.62 -3.30 13.15
N GLY A 120 19.51 -2.69 13.56
CA GLY A 120 19.38 -1.24 13.73
C GLY A 120 19.28 -0.42 12.43
N PHE A 121 19.23 -1.08 11.26
CA PHE A 121 19.02 -0.41 9.97
C PHE A 121 17.55 -0.23 9.61
N ILE A 122 16.69 -1.12 10.08
CA ILE A 122 15.29 -1.16 9.68
C ILE A 122 14.40 -1.04 10.89
N ASP A 123 13.40 -0.16 10.80
CA ASP A 123 12.30 -0.02 11.76
C ASP A 123 11.01 -0.54 11.13
N VAL A 124 10.46 -1.63 11.64
CA VAL A 124 9.18 -2.22 11.19
C VAL A 124 8.03 -1.61 11.97
N GLN A 125 7.05 -1.07 11.25
CA GLN A 125 5.87 -0.38 11.76
C GLN A 125 4.61 -0.89 11.07
N SER A 126 3.43 -0.39 11.47
CA SER A 126 2.15 -0.95 11.03
C SER A 126 1.64 -0.39 9.71
N HIS A 127 1.08 -1.24 8.86
CA HIS A 127 0.28 -0.85 7.69
C HIS A 127 -1.19 -1.29 7.82
N ALA A 128 -1.75 -1.18 9.04
CA ALA A 128 -3.02 -1.79 9.44
C ALA A 128 -3.01 -3.33 9.31
N LEU A 129 -4.14 -3.99 9.52
CA LEU A 129 -4.20 -5.46 9.58
C LEU A 129 -4.40 -6.08 8.21
N THR A 130 -5.37 -5.58 7.45
CA THR A 130 -5.94 -6.32 6.31
C THR A 130 -5.49 -5.77 4.97
N HIS A 131 -5.28 -4.46 4.85
CA HIS A 131 -5.03 -3.78 3.58
C HIS A 131 -6.04 -4.23 2.48
N THR A 132 -7.34 -4.16 2.77
CA THR A 132 -8.41 -4.59 1.87
C THR A 132 -9.41 -3.47 1.51
N TRP A 133 -10.39 -3.82 0.67
CA TRP A 133 -11.52 -2.99 0.26
C TRP A 133 -12.82 -3.72 0.62
N TYR A 134 -13.86 -2.93 0.85
CA TYR A 134 -15.21 -3.45 1.07
C TYR A 134 -16.20 -2.74 0.15
N PHE A 135 -17.25 -3.47 -0.20
CA PHE A 135 -18.42 -2.88 -0.86
C PHE A 135 -19.01 -1.78 0.03
N LYS A 136 -19.38 -0.65 -0.56
CA LYS A 136 -19.93 0.53 0.12
C LYS A 136 -21.37 0.86 -0.27
N SER A 137 -21.92 0.19 -1.28
CA SER A 137 -23.30 0.41 -1.74
C SER A 137 -23.80 -0.81 -2.52
N PRO A 138 -25.13 -0.92 -2.76
CA PRO A 138 -25.72 -2.00 -3.56
C PRO A 138 -25.51 -1.83 -5.07
N HIS A 139 -24.79 -0.80 -5.51
CA HIS A 139 -24.57 -0.54 -6.93
C HIS A 139 -23.50 -1.47 -7.49
N ILE A 140 -23.88 -2.38 -8.39
CA ILE A 140 -22.95 -3.24 -9.12
C ILE A 140 -22.18 -2.38 -10.13
N VAL A 141 -20.85 -2.45 -10.10
CA VAL A 141 -19.94 -1.75 -11.02
C VAL A 141 -19.24 -2.69 -11.98
N ASP A 142 -19.15 -3.98 -11.63
CA ASP A 142 -18.52 -5.00 -12.47
C ASP A 142 -18.92 -6.42 -12.03
N PHE A 143 -18.33 -7.45 -12.65
CA PHE A 143 -18.45 -8.84 -12.23
C PHE A 143 -17.07 -9.49 -12.17
N HIS A 144 -16.89 -10.44 -11.25
CA HIS A 144 -15.69 -11.27 -11.18
C HIS A 144 -15.61 -12.16 -12.42
N ALA A 145 -14.54 -12.00 -13.19
CA ALA A 145 -14.30 -12.66 -14.47
C ALA A 145 -12.81 -13.01 -14.61
N PRO A 146 -12.43 -14.02 -15.42
CA PRO A 146 -11.03 -14.35 -15.65
C PRO A 146 -10.23 -13.15 -16.17
N ASP A 147 -9.15 -12.80 -15.50
CA ASP A 147 -8.32 -11.64 -15.81
C ASP A 147 -6.84 -11.96 -15.53
N PRO A 148 -5.94 -11.90 -16.53
CA PRO A 148 -4.49 -12.09 -16.32
C PRO A 148 -3.87 -11.10 -15.33
N ARG A 149 -4.53 -9.96 -15.07
CA ARG A 149 -4.12 -8.96 -14.06
C ARG A 149 -5.33 -8.56 -13.25
N PRO A 150 -5.76 -9.40 -12.28
CA PRO A 150 -7.03 -9.25 -11.60
C PRO A 150 -7.26 -7.82 -11.11
N ARG A 151 -8.31 -7.18 -11.60
CA ARG A 151 -8.67 -5.80 -11.23
C ARG A 151 -9.11 -5.66 -9.77
N TYR A 152 -9.69 -6.72 -9.19
CA TYR A 152 -10.27 -6.73 -7.85
C TYR A 152 -9.65 -7.84 -6.97
N PRO A 153 -8.33 -7.85 -6.76
CA PRO A 153 -7.66 -8.93 -6.04
C PRO A 153 -8.14 -9.06 -4.59
N TRP A 154 -8.65 -7.96 -4.04
CA TRP A 154 -9.22 -7.88 -2.70
C TRP A 154 -10.50 -8.71 -2.50
N LEU A 155 -11.20 -9.11 -3.58
CA LEU A 155 -12.31 -10.06 -3.45
C LEU A 155 -11.80 -11.42 -2.97
N MET A 156 -10.73 -11.92 -3.59
CA MET A 156 -10.11 -13.20 -3.23
C MET A 156 -9.47 -13.13 -1.84
N TRP A 157 -8.84 -12.00 -1.52
CA TRP A 157 -8.30 -11.71 -0.19
C TRP A 157 -9.36 -11.75 0.91
N ASN A 158 -10.56 -11.23 0.64
CA ASN A 158 -11.66 -11.26 1.60
C ASN A 158 -12.31 -12.65 1.70
N ALA A 159 -12.34 -13.41 0.59
CA ALA A 159 -12.86 -14.77 0.56
C ALA A 159 -11.94 -15.77 1.29
N ARG A 160 -10.62 -15.61 1.15
CA ARG A 160 -9.59 -16.47 1.77
C ARG A 160 -8.47 -15.64 2.40
N PRO A 161 -8.71 -14.98 3.55
CA PRO A 161 -7.68 -14.19 4.23
C PRO A 161 -6.43 -15.00 4.59
N ASP A 162 -6.60 -16.29 4.88
CA ASP A 162 -5.52 -17.26 5.15
C ASP A 162 -4.55 -17.44 3.98
N ARG A 163 -4.95 -17.07 2.77
CA ARG A 163 -4.14 -17.20 1.55
C ARG A 163 -3.48 -15.91 1.10
N LYS A 164 -3.76 -14.77 1.74
CA LYS A 164 -3.12 -13.48 1.41
C LYS A 164 -1.60 -13.52 1.27
N PRO A 165 -0.84 -14.25 2.12
CA PRO A 165 0.63 -14.31 1.99
C PRO A 165 1.12 -14.86 0.65
N PHE A 166 0.27 -15.59 -0.07
CA PHE A 166 0.59 -16.21 -1.36
C PHE A 166 0.09 -15.43 -2.57
N TYR A 167 -0.48 -14.23 -2.38
CA TYR A 167 -1.09 -13.43 -3.45
C TYR A 167 -0.19 -13.20 -4.68
N LEU A 168 1.12 -13.08 -4.48
CA LEU A 168 2.07 -12.83 -5.57
C LEU A 168 2.54 -14.11 -6.30
N VAL A 169 2.20 -15.29 -5.78
CA VAL A 169 2.75 -16.58 -6.25
C VAL A 169 1.67 -17.64 -6.50
N GLU A 170 0.41 -17.34 -6.22
CA GLU A 170 -0.74 -18.23 -6.37
C GLU A 170 -1.81 -17.54 -7.23
N ASP A 171 -2.42 -18.25 -8.18
CA ASP A 171 -3.64 -17.77 -8.82
C ASP A 171 -4.81 -17.92 -7.86
N GLN A 172 -5.25 -16.78 -7.32
CA GLN A 172 -6.30 -16.73 -6.30
C GLN A 172 -7.70 -16.51 -6.88
N GLN A 173 -7.82 -16.21 -8.19
CA GLN A 173 -9.11 -15.94 -8.82
C GLN A 173 -10.17 -17.02 -8.58
N PRO A 174 -9.83 -18.33 -8.53
CA PRO A 174 -10.81 -19.38 -8.23
C PRO A 174 -11.41 -19.35 -6.81
N PHE A 175 -10.90 -18.54 -5.89
CA PHE A 175 -11.47 -18.41 -4.54
C PHE A 175 -12.83 -17.71 -4.52
N VAL A 176 -13.16 -16.99 -5.59
CA VAL A 176 -14.43 -16.28 -5.75
C VAL A 176 -15.16 -16.88 -6.95
N PRO A 177 -16.45 -17.24 -6.82
CA PRO A 177 -17.22 -17.75 -7.95
C PRO A 177 -17.24 -16.78 -9.14
N TRP A 178 -17.08 -17.33 -10.34
CA TRP A 178 -17.24 -16.58 -11.58
C TRP A 178 -18.63 -15.95 -11.65
N GLY A 179 -18.70 -14.68 -12.08
CA GLY A 179 -19.96 -13.92 -12.10
C GLY A 179 -20.33 -13.31 -10.77
N HIS A 180 -19.53 -13.45 -9.71
CA HIS A 180 -19.77 -12.74 -8.45
C HIS A 180 -19.86 -11.22 -8.73
N PRO A 181 -20.95 -10.54 -8.35
CA PRO A 181 -21.08 -9.11 -8.58
C PRO A 181 -20.01 -8.32 -7.81
N VAL A 182 -19.38 -7.38 -8.48
CA VAL A 182 -18.48 -6.41 -7.86
C VAL A 182 -19.28 -5.15 -7.62
N PHE A 183 -19.52 -4.82 -6.36
CA PHE A 183 -20.22 -3.59 -6.00
C PHE A 183 -19.27 -2.40 -5.91
N GLU A 184 -19.82 -1.19 -5.95
CA GLU A 184 -19.09 0.03 -5.61
C GLU A 184 -18.36 -0.19 -4.28
N HIS A 185 -17.10 0.18 -4.21
CA HIS A 185 -16.20 -0.21 -3.12
C HIS A 185 -15.30 0.94 -2.69
N GLU A 186 -14.81 0.84 -1.46
CA GLU A 186 -13.90 1.80 -0.84
C GLU A 186 -12.91 1.05 0.08
N LYS A 187 -11.79 1.70 0.39
CA LYS A 187 -10.77 1.13 1.31
C LYS A 187 -11.37 0.79 2.66
N ALA A 188 -10.96 -0.33 3.24
CA ALA A 188 -11.53 -0.88 4.47
C ALA A 188 -11.61 0.13 5.62
N LEU A 189 -10.55 0.92 5.84
CA LEU A 189 -10.52 1.92 6.91
C LEU A 189 -11.54 3.05 6.73
N LEU A 190 -11.93 3.38 5.49
CA LEU A 190 -12.86 4.47 5.20
C LEU A 190 -14.30 3.98 5.02
N CYS A 191 -14.47 2.77 4.49
CA CYS A 191 -15.75 2.23 4.08
C CYS A 191 -16.70 2.04 5.27
N THR A 192 -17.96 2.46 5.11
CA THR A 192 -19.10 1.85 5.82
C THR A 192 -19.57 0.69 4.96
N ARG A 193 -19.39 -0.54 5.44
CA ARG A 193 -19.55 -1.72 4.59
C ARG A 193 -21.02 -1.94 4.22
N PHE A 194 -21.26 -2.24 2.95
CA PHE A 194 -22.48 -2.89 2.49
C PHE A 194 -22.27 -4.40 2.43
N PHE A 195 -23.19 -5.15 3.02
CA PHE A 195 -23.23 -6.60 2.98
C PHE A 195 -24.36 -7.02 2.04
N PRO A 196 -24.06 -7.43 0.79
CA PRO A 196 -25.07 -7.93 -0.12
C PRO A 196 -25.71 -9.21 0.42
N ASP A 197 -26.96 -9.49 0.03
CA ASP A 197 -27.60 -10.78 0.27
C ASP A 197 -26.86 -11.89 -0.51
N ASP A 198 -26.22 -12.80 0.23
CA ASP A 198 -25.39 -13.86 -0.35
C ASP A 198 -26.19 -14.83 -1.22
N ASN A 199 -27.49 -15.05 -0.96
CA ASN A 199 -28.32 -15.90 -1.82
C ASN A 199 -28.47 -15.28 -3.20
N ARG A 200 -28.66 -13.96 -3.24
CA ARG A 200 -28.85 -13.20 -4.48
C ARG A 200 -27.56 -13.06 -5.26
N VAL A 201 -26.42 -12.98 -4.56
CA VAL A 201 -25.09 -13.11 -5.17
C VAL A 201 -24.94 -14.50 -5.79
N GLY A 202 -25.36 -15.53 -5.06
CA GLY A 202 -25.36 -16.93 -5.49
C GLY A 202 -26.19 -17.19 -6.74
N ASP A 203 -27.36 -16.57 -6.88
CA ASP A 203 -28.22 -16.71 -8.08
C ASP A 203 -27.47 -16.32 -9.36
N ILE A 204 -26.69 -15.23 -9.31
CA ILE A 204 -25.95 -14.71 -10.47
C ILE A 204 -24.73 -15.58 -10.77
N ALA A 205 -23.95 -15.92 -9.73
CA ALA A 205 -22.80 -16.80 -9.90
C ALA A 205 -23.22 -18.20 -10.36
N GLY A 206 -24.37 -18.69 -9.89
CA GLY A 206 -24.98 -19.94 -10.31
C GLY A 206 -25.42 -19.92 -11.76
N TYR A 207 -25.98 -18.80 -12.24
CA TYR A 207 -26.25 -18.61 -13.67
C TYR A 207 -24.97 -18.74 -14.49
N VAL A 208 -23.90 -18.05 -14.11
CA VAL A 208 -22.62 -18.12 -14.84
C VAL A 208 -22.04 -19.54 -14.81
N ALA A 209 -22.05 -20.20 -13.65
CA ALA A 209 -21.60 -21.58 -13.51
C ALA A 209 -22.39 -22.55 -14.42
N GLY A 210 -23.73 -22.41 -14.47
CA GLY A 210 -24.60 -23.20 -15.34
C GLY A 210 -24.43 -22.91 -16.83
N ASN A 211 -23.80 -21.79 -17.20
CA ASN A 211 -23.57 -21.34 -18.57
C ASN A 211 -22.07 -21.36 -18.96
N GLY A 212 -21.31 -22.32 -18.42
CA GLY A 212 -19.91 -22.55 -18.83
C GLY A 212 -18.84 -21.95 -17.92
N GLY A 213 -19.22 -21.33 -16.80
CA GLY A 213 -18.29 -20.82 -15.79
C GLY A 213 -17.34 -19.77 -16.37
N ALA A 214 -16.03 -20.06 -16.37
CA ALA A 214 -15.03 -19.16 -16.95
C ALA A 214 -15.27 -18.91 -18.46
N ALA A 215 -15.68 -19.93 -19.21
CA ALA A 215 -15.92 -19.84 -20.66
C ALA A 215 -17.11 -18.91 -21.00
N PHE A 216 -18.00 -18.64 -20.05
CA PHE A 216 -19.08 -17.66 -20.22
C PHE A 216 -18.55 -16.29 -20.66
N PHE A 217 -17.41 -15.86 -20.11
CA PHE A 217 -16.82 -14.54 -20.37
C PHE A 217 -16.13 -14.43 -21.74
N GLU A 218 -15.95 -15.55 -22.45
CA GLU A 218 -15.47 -15.57 -23.84
C GLU A 218 -16.60 -15.21 -24.82
N THR A 219 -17.86 -15.26 -24.37
CA THR A 219 -19.02 -14.96 -25.20
C THR A 219 -19.16 -13.44 -25.42
N PRO A 220 -19.21 -12.96 -26.68
CA PRO A 220 -19.45 -11.54 -26.96
C PRO A 220 -20.75 -11.07 -26.33
N GLY A 221 -20.72 -9.91 -25.67
CA GLY A 221 -21.92 -9.33 -25.05
C GLY A 221 -22.33 -9.92 -23.71
N TRP A 222 -21.49 -10.74 -23.06
CA TRP A 222 -21.76 -11.32 -21.74
C TRP A 222 -22.21 -10.29 -20.69
N ARG A 223 -21.72 -9.04 -20.77
CA ARG A 223 -22.14 -7.92 -19.88
C ARG A 223 -23.62 -7.58 -20.06
N THR A 224 -24.10 -7.55 -21.31
CA THR A 224 -25.51 -7.34 -21.63
C THR A 224 -26.34 -8.49 -21.12
N THR A 225 -25.87 -9.73 -21.30
CA THR A 225 -26.53 -10.93 -20.77
C THR A 225 -26.69 -10.87 -19.25
N LEU A 226 -25.61 -10.56 -18.50
CA LEU A 226 -25.69 -10.42 -17.05
C LEU A 226 -26.59 -9.26 -16.61
N SER A 227 -26.61 -8.16 -17.36
CA SER A 227 -27.53 -7.06 -17.10
C SER A 227 -29.00 -7.49 -17.25
N GLN A 228 -29.32 -8.32 -18.25
CA GLN A 228 -30.66 -8.89 -18.42
C GLN A 228 -31.02 -9.88 -17.31
N VAL A 229 -30.07 -10.71 -16.87
CA VAL A 229 -30.24 -11.62 -15.73
C VAL A 229 -30.57 -10.82 -14.46
N LEU A 230 -29.85 -9.73 -14.18
CA LEU A 230 -30.17 -8.85 -13.05
C LEU A 230 -31.60 -8.30 -13.13
N VAL A 231 -32.05 -7.84 -14.30
CA VAL A 231 -33.43 -7.35 -14.49
C VAL A 231 -34.44 -8.46 -14.25
N HIS A 232 -34.23 -9.65 -14.80
CA HIS A 232 -35.12 -10.80 -14.63
C HIS A 232 -35.23 -11.23 -13.16
N LEU A 233 -34.12 -11.19 -12.43
CA LEU A 233 -34.10 -11.48 -11.00
C LEU A 233 -34.67 -10.33 -10.17
N GLY A 234 -34.93 -9.14 -10.73
CA GLY A 234 -35.38 -7.97 -9.98
C GLY A 234 -34.29 -7.31 -9.14
N LEU A 235 -33.03 -7.39 -9.59
CA LEU A 235 -31.82 -6.88 -8.90
C LEU A 235 -31.24 -5.60 -9.54
N GLY A 236 -31.99 -4.94 -10.43
CA GLY A 236 -31.48 -3.85 -11.28
C GLY A 236 -31.20 -2.51 -10.59
N GLU A 237 -32.03 -2.06 -9.64
CA GLU A 237 -31.90 -0.72 -9.01
C GLU A 237 -31.59 -0.76 -7.50
N GLY A 238 -31.68 -1.93 -6.86
CA GLY A 238 -31.44 -2.07 -5.43
C GLY A 238 -31.11 -3.52 -5.08
N PHE A 239 -29.82 -3.84 -5.03
CA PHE A 239 -29.38 -5.14 -4.54
C PHE A 239 -29.70 -5.25 -3.04
N PRO A 240 -30.42 -6.30 -2.60
CA PRO A 240 -30.78 -6.44 -1.19
C PRO A 240 -29.54 -6.71 -0.34
N GLY A 241 -29.58 -6.26 0.90
CA GLY A 241 -28.46 -6.39 1.82
C GLY A 241 -28.63 -5.48 3.03
N ARG A 242 -27.58 -5.37 3.84
CA ARG A 242 -27.55 -4.47 5.00
C ARG A 242 -26.30 -3.60 4.98
N TYR A 243 -26.41 -2.43 5.57
CA TYR A 243 -25.24 -1.62 5.89
C TYR A 243 -24.71 -2.00 7.26
N GLU A 244 -23.39 -1.90 7.39
CA GLU A 244 -22.70 -1.76 8.66
C GLU A 244 -23.20 -0.50 9.39
N THR A 245 -23.50 -0.65 10.67
CA THR A 245 -23.81 0.48 11.55
C THR A 245 -22.55 1.28 11.88
N GLU A 246 -22.72 2.51 12.34
CA GLU A 246 -21.58 3.34 12.77
C GLU A 246 -20.76 2.66 13.88
N GLY A 247 -21.42 2.05 14.87
CA GLY A 247 -20.75 1.33 15.96
C GLY A 247 -20.00 0.07 15.51
N GLU A 248 -20.54 -0.69 14.56
CA GLU A 248 -19.83 -1.82 13.95
C GLU A 248 -18.58 -1.33 13.20
N ARG A 249 -18.69 -0.24 12.42
CA ARG A 249 -17.56 0.36 11.69
C ARG A 249 -16.46 0.84 12.64
N GLU A 250 -16.83 1.57 13.70
CA GLU A 250 -15.86 2.04 14.71
C GLU A 250 -15.14 0.86 15.37
N THR A 251 -15.89 -0.18 15.76
CA THR A 251 -15.32 -1.40 16.35
C THR A 251 -14.38 -2.12 15.38
N ARG A 252 -14.78 -2.27 14.11
CA ARG A 252 -13.96 -2.91 13.07
C ARG A 252 -12.65 -2.16 12.84
N VAL A 253 -12.71 -0.83 12.66
CA VAL A 253 -11.52 -0.02 12.39
C VAL A 253 -10.59 0.03 13.59
N TYR A 254 -11.12 0.15 14.81
CA TYR A 254 -10.31 0.03 16.03
C TYR A 254 -9.64 -1.34 16.14
N THR A 255 -10.39 -2.42 15.89
CA THR A 255 -9.87 -3.79 15.97
C THR A 255 -8.80 -4.06 14.90
N GLU A 256 -9.00 -3.58 13.67
CA GLU A 256 -8.01 -3.67 12.59
C GLU A 256 -6.69 -3.00 12.98
N LEU A 257 -6.74 -1.80 13.54
CA LEU A 257 -5.55 -1.07 13.97
C LEU A 257 -4.87 -1.72 15.19
N LEU A 258 -5.64 -2.01 16.24
CA LEU A 258 -5.11 -2.59 17.48
C LEU A 258 -4.53 -3.98 17.26
N THR A 259 -5.19 -4.82 16.46
CA THR A 259 -4.72 -6.18 16.18
C THR A 259 -3.43 -6.15 15.39
N SER A 260 -3.32 -5.27 14.39
CA SER A 260 -2.07 -5.07 13.63
C SER A 260 -0.92 -4.70 14.56
N LYS A 261 -1.12 -3.66 15.41
CA LYS A 261 -0.14 -3.23 16.42
C LYS A 261 0.29 -4.40 17.31
N ARG A 262 -0.66 -5.09 17.95
CA ARG A 262 -0.37 -6.19 18.88
C ARG A 262 0.35 -7.37 18.22
N MET A 263 0.00 -7.71 16.99
CA MET A 263 0.68 -8.78 16.26
C MET A 263 2.15 -8.42 15.99
N LEU A 264 2.41 -7.19 15.53
CA LEU A 264 3.76 -6.72 15.28
C LEU A 264 4.57 -6.64 16.58
N GLU A 265 4.02 -6.02 17.63
CA GLU A 265 4.69 -5.89 18.93
C GLU A 265 5.07 -7.24 19.53
N ARG A 266 4.15 -8.22 19.49
CA ARG A 266 4.40 -9.57 20.00
C ARG A 266 5.48 -10.31 19.20
N ASN A 267 5.41 -10.28 17.87
CA ASN A 267 6.30 -11.09 17.03
C ASN A 267 7.70 -10.47 16.87
N LEU A 268 7.83 -9.17 17.08
CA LEU A 268 9.08 -8.42 16.95
C LEU A 268 9.67 -8.00 18.31
N ALA A 269 8.94 -8.23 19.41
CA ALA A 269 9.35 -7.86 20.77
C ALA A 269 9.77 -6.37 20.90
N LYS A 270 9.00 -5.49 20.26
CA LYS A 270 9.20 -4.03 20.26
C LYS A 270 7.88 -3.29 20.43
N VAL A 271 7.96 -1.98 20.64
CA VAL A 271 6.79 -1.09 20.58
C VAL A 271 6.55 -0.66 19.13
N VAL A 272 5.28 -0.63 18.71
CA VAL A 272 4.89 -0.20 17.36
C VAL A 272 4.08 1.09 17.50
N ASP A 273 4.74 2.23 17.38
CA ASP A 273 4.14 3.55 17.62
C ASP A 273 3.54 4.17 16.36
N PHE A 274 3.85 3.66 15.17
CA PHE A 274 3.56 4.34 13.91
C PHE A 274 2.74 3.51 12.94
N VAL A 275 1.86 4.18 12.18
CA VAL A 275 1.03 3.54 11.16
C VAL A 275 1.05 4.29 9.84
N CYS A 276 1.29 3.59 8.74
CA CYS A 276 1.04 4.12 7.41
C CYS A 276 -0.36 3.71 6.97
N TRP A 277 -1.15 4.61 6.40
CA TRP A 277 -2.52 4.28 5.97
C TRP A 277 -2.52 3.49 4.65
N PRO A 278 -3.11 2.27 4.61
CA PRO A 278 -3.42 1.58 3.37
C PRO A 278 -4.08 2.50 2.34
N GLY A 279 -3.42 2.67 1.19
CA GLY A 279 -3.85 3.57 0.13
C GLY A 279 -4.11 5.03 0.54
N GLY A 280 -3.58 5.50 1.68
CA GLY A 280 -3.79 6.86 2.19
C GLY A 280 -5.16 7.13 2.81
N GLY A 281 -5.99 6.10 3.03
CA GLY A 281 -7.36 6.26 3.52
C GLY A 281 -7.42 6.59 5.01
N ASN A 282 -7.62 7.86 5.34
CA ASN A 282 -7.82 8.30 6.72
C ASN A 282 -8.88 9.41 6.82
N ASP A 283 -9.74 9.33 7.82
CA ASP A 283 -10.70 10.35 8.20
C ASP A 283 -10.58 10.65 9.72
N ALA A 284 -11.46 11.50 10.25
CA ALA A 284 -11.43 11.83 11.67
C ALA A 284 -11.68 10.62 12.58
N MET A 285 -12.54 9.69 12.19
CA MET A 285 -12.83 8.48 12.96
C MET A 285 -11.62 7.55 12.97
N VAL A 286 -11.02 7.29 11.81
CA VAL A 286 -9.81 6.44 11.68
C VAL A 286 -8.67 6.98 12.55
N ARG A 287 -8.46 8.31 12.55
CA ARG A 287 -7.43 8.93 13.40
C ARG A 287 -7.74 8.80 14.89
N ARG A 288 -9.01 8.94 15.32
CA ARG A 288 -9.42 8.68 16.71
C ARG A 288 -9.18 7.22 17.10
N ALA A 289 -9.54 6.28 16.23
CA ALA A 289 -9.33 4.86 16.46
C ALA A 289 -7.83 4.52 16.58
N ALA A 290 -6.97 5.14 15.77
CA ALA A 290 -5.52 4.96 15.86
C ALA A 290 -4.93 5.49 17.16
N LEU A 291 -5.35 6.68 17.59
CA LEU A 291 -4.97 7.22 18.91
C LEU A 291 -5.43 6.30 20.04
N ALA A 292 -6.68 5.82 19.99
CA ALA A 292 -7.21 4.88 20.97
C ALA A 292 -6.47 3.51 20.96
N ALA A 293 -5.95 3.08 19.81
CA ALA A 293 -5.12 1.89 19.67
C ALA A 293 -3.67 2.12 20.16
N GLY A 294 -3.29 3.36 20.47
CA GLY A 294 -1.97 3.71 20.99
C GLY A 294 -0.92 3.99 19.92
N TYR A 295 -1.32 4.40 18.72
CA TYR A 295 -0.39 4.98 17.73
C TYR A 295 -0.11 6.46 18.05
N LYS A 296 1.13 6.88 17.85
CA LYS A 296 1.61 8.25 18.07
C LYS A 296 1.63 9.09 16.80
N SER A 297 1.86 8.46 15.64
CA SER A 297 2.05 9.17 14.38
C SER A 297 1.72 8.30 13.16
N TRP A 298 1.43 8.95 12.05
CA TRP A 298 1.03 8.33 10.79
C TRP A 298 1.42 9.14 9.56
N THR A 299 1.28 8.53 8.39
CA THR A 299 1.47 9.22 7.11
C THR A 299 0.34 10.22 6.82
N LEU A 300 0.69 11.39 6.26
CA LEU A 300 -0.29 12.26 5.62
C LEU A 300 -0.94 11.53 4.43
N GLY A 301 -2.25 11.70 4.27
CA GLY A 301 -2.96 11.18 3.11
C GLY A 301 -2.37 11.73 1.80
N THR A 302 -2.27 10.90 0.77
CA THR A 302 -1.65 11.22 -0.53
C THR A 302 -2.32 12.39 -1.29
N ARG A 303 -3.50 12.83 -0.84
CA ARG A 303 -4.31 13.90 -1.46
C ARG A 303 -4.31 15.21 -0.66
N ASP A 304 -3.58 15.30 0.46
CA ASP A 304 -3.51 16.55 1.23
C ASP A 304 -2.63 17.57 0.49
N PRO A 305 -3.20 18.71 0.03
CA PRO A 305 -2.48 19.74 -0.72
C PRO A 305 -1.69 20.71 0.19
N SER A 306 -1.71 20.52 1.51
CA SER A 306 -1.03 21.43 2.42
C SER A 306 0.47 21.44 2.16
N ALA A 307 1.04 22.65 2.08
CA ALA A 307 2.46 22.90 1.91
C ALA A 307 3.29 22.54 3.17
N LYS A 308 2.84 21.54 3.94
CA LYS A 308 3.45 21.12 5.20
C LYS A 308 4.79 20.48 4.93
N ARG A 309 5.85 21.18 5.31
CA ARG A 309 7.19 20.60 5.46
C ARG A 309 7.27 20.01 6.86
N ASN A 310 7.93 18.87 7.02
CA ASN A 310 8.19 18.32 8.35
C ASN A 310 9.22 19.24 9.02
N LEU A 311 8.77 20.06 9.96
CA LEU A 311 9.53 21.13 10.61
C LEU A 311 9.59 20.89 12.12
N PRO A 312 10.62 21.41 12.81
CA PRO A 312 10.68 21.28 14.26
C PRO A 312 9.60 22.15 14.90
N ASN A 313 9.10 21.73 16.06
CA ASN A 313 8.00 22.37 16.78
C ASN A 313 6.69 22.45 15.96
N THR A 314 6.38 21.39 15.22
CA THR A 314 5.11 21.23 14.49
C THR A 314 4.41 19.94 14.91
N ASP A 315 3.14 19.77 14.52
CA ASP A 315 2.36 18.57 14.85
C ASP A 315 3.04 17.27 14.34
N PRO A 316 3.59 16.44 15.25
CA PRO A 316 4.37 15.25 14.88
C PRO A 316 3.47 14.05 14.55
N THR A 317 2.14 14.17 14.70
CA THR A 317 1.21 13.06 14.47
C THR A 317 1.06 12.73 12.98
N SER A 318 1.38 13.66 12.09
CA SER A 318 1.10 13.53 10.66
C SER A 318 2.30 13.91 9.79
N ILE A 319 3.01 12.90 9.30
CA ILE A 319 4.27 13.05 8.55
C ILE A 319 4.03 13.07 7.05
N ARG A 320 4.59 14.08 6.37
CA ARG A 320 4.56 14.15 4.90
C ARG A 320 5.60 13.21 4.30
N ARG A 321 5.19 12.44 3.29
CA ARG A 321 6.08 11.68 2.41
C ARG A 321 6.00 12.19 0.98
N MET A 322 7.05 11.92 0.22
CA MET A 322 7.07 12.08 -1.23
C MET A 322 7.15 10.70 -1.87
N ASN A 323 6.31 10.43 -2.86
CA ASN A 323 6.43 9.22 -3.67
C ASN A 323 7.71 9.29 -4.50
N THR A 324 8.36 8.16 -4.76
CA THR A 324 9.57 8.02 -5.58
C THR A 324 9.32 8.03 -7.09
N SER A 325 8.07 8.25 -7.55
CA SER A 325 7.67 8.20 -8.97
C SER A 325 8.76 8.68 -9.94
N ASN A 326 9.06 7.84 -10.93
CA ASN A 326 10.08 8.07 -11.96
C ASN A 326 9.70 9.14 -12.98
N GLU A 327 8.52 9.76 -12.83
CA GLU A 327 7.97 10.73 -13.77
C GLU A 327 7.99 12.14 -13.19
N VAL A 328 8.64 13.05 -13.92
CA VAL A 328 8.51 14.49 -13.73
C VAL A 328 7.76 15.05 -14.92
N TRP A 329 6.66 15.73 -14.61
CA TRP A 329 5.89 16.49 -15.58
C TRP A 329 6.34 17.96 -15.49
N LEU A 330 6.77 18.53 -16.61
CA LEU A 330 7.02 19.95 -16.77
C LEU A 330 6.19 20.42 -17.97
N TRP A 331 5.31 21.40 -17.75
CA TRP A 331 4.53 22.02 -18.83
C TRP A 331 3.71 21.00 -19.65
N GLY A 332 3.13 20.00 -18.98
CA GLY A 332 2.35 18.94 -19.63
C GLY A 332 3.18 17.94 -20.45
N ARG A 333 4.51 18.03 -20.43
CA ARG A 333 5.41 17.07 -21.07
C ARG A 333 6.15 16.24 -20.02
N ARG A 334 6.30 14.95 -20.30
CA ARG A 334 7.16 14.05 -19.51
C ARG A 334 8.61 14.42 -19.77
N VAL A 335 9.33 14.87 -18.74
CA VAL A 335 10.74 15.25 -18.84
C VAL A 335 11.58 14.26 -18.04
N GLY A 336 12.20 13.31 -18.75
CA GLY A 336 13.22 12.41 -18.23
C GLY A 336 12.74 11.03 -17.77
N THR A 337 13.70 10.11 -17.68
CA THR A 337 13.56 8.76 -17.14
C THR A 337 14.24 8.68 -15.77
N GLY A 338 13.46 8.36 -14.74
CA GLY A 338 13.75 7.72 -13.43
C GLY A 338 15.17 7.57 -12.82
N GLY A 339 16.16 8.39 -13.15
CA GLY A 339 17.54 8.28 -12.62
C GLY A 339 17.84 9.09 -11.35
N SER A 340 19.04 8.90 -10.78
CA SER A 340 19.49 9.55 -9.53
C SER A 340 19.36 11.09 -9.54
N ARG A 341 19.67 11.76 -10.66
CA ARG A 341 19.47 13.22 -10.83
C ARG A 341 18.02 13.66 -10.58
N HIS A 342 17.04 12.87 -11.01
CA HIS A 342 15.62 13.21 -10.82
C HIS A 342 15.20 13.08 -9.37
N GLN A 343 15.62 12.02 -8.69
CA GLN A 343 15.35 11.83 -7.27
C GLN A 343 15.90 13.02 -6.47
N LEU A 344 17.12 13.44 -6.77
CA LEU A 344 17.76 14.56 -6.09
C LEU A 344 17.04 15.88 -6.34
N LEU A 345 16.63 16.16 -7.58
CA LEU A 345 15.81 17.33 -7.87
C LEU A 345 14.52 17.34 -7.06
N ARG A 346 13.87 16.19 -6.88
CA ARG A 346 12.66 16.10 -6.04
C ARG A 346 12.97 16.29 -4.56
N VAL A 347 14.06 15.73 -4.05
CA VAL A 347 14.51 15.92 -2.67
C VAL A 347 14.81 17.40 -2.40
N TYR A 348 15.60 18.05 -3.26
CA TYR A 348 15.90 19.48 -3.14
C TYR A 348 14.66 20.35 -3.30
N ALA A 349 13.76 20.04 -4.25
CA ALA A 349 12.50 20.76 -4.38
C ALA A 349 11.61 20.60 -3.14
N HIS A 350 11.60 19.42 -2.51
CA HIS A 350 10.87 19.17 -1.26
C HIS A 350 11.49 19.95 -0.09
N GLN A 351 12.81 20.06 -0.03
CA GLN A 351 13.51 20.88 0.95
C GLN A 351 13.33 22.39 0.69
N MET A 352 13.32 22.89 -0.54
CA MET A 352 13.34 24.35 -0.76
C MET A 352 11.95 25.02 -0.77
N SER A 353 10.85 24.26 -0.80
CA SER A 353 9.42 24.64 -0.71
C SER A 353 8.88 25.76 -1.65
N LEU A 354 9.62 26.83 -1.94
CA LEU A 354 9.29 27.88 -2.92
C LEU A 354 9.24 27.33 -4.36
N TRP A 355 10.12 26.37 -4.69
CA TRP A 355 10.13 25.69 -5.99
C TRP A 355 8.97 24.69 -6.15
N HIS A 356 8.52 24.08 -5.04
CA HIS A 356 7.37 23.18 -5.05
C HIS A 356 6.09 23.93 -5.38
N SER A 357 5.90 25.15 -4.86
CA SER A 357 4.76 25.99 -5.23
C SER A 357 4.78 26.34 -6.71
N THR A 358 5.89 26.83 -7.28
CA THR A 358 5.94 27.25 -8.70
C THR A 358 5.81 26.08 -9.67
N LEU A 359 6.43 24.93 -9.40
CA LEU A 359 6.31 23.73 -10.24
C LEU A 359 4.93 23.04 -10.12
N ALA A 360 4.36 22.99 -8.91
CA ALA A 360 3.01 22.44 -8.72
C ALA A 360 1.91 23.35 -9.31
N TYR A 361 2.07 24.68 -9.23
CA TYR A 361 1.12 25.63 -9.81
C TYR A 361 1.20 25.66 -11.34
N ALA A 362 2.41 25.63 -11.91
CA ALA A 362 2.60 25.54 -13.37
C ALA A 362 2.01 24.25 -13.94
N ASN A 363 2.14 23.12 -13.23
CA ASN A 363 1.57 21.84 -13.66
C ASN A 363 0.03 21.77 -13.52
N LYS A 364 -0.56 22.39 -12.49
CA LYS A 364 -2.02 22.50 -12.37
C LYS A 364 -2.61 23.41 -13.45
N ALA A 365 -2.01 24.57 -13.71
CA ALA A 365 -2.49 25.50 -14.74
C ALA A 365 -2.46 24.88 -16.15
N ALA A 366 -1.43 24.11 -16.48
CA ALA A 366 -1.31 23.42 -17.76
C ALA A 366 -2.32 22.25 -17.93
N MET A 367 -2.62 21.49 -16.87
CA MET A 367 -3.62 20.41 -16.92
C MET A 367 -5.05 20.92 -17.17
N PHE A 368 -5.41 22.09 -16.63
CA PHE A 368 -6.74 22.69 -16.86
C PHE A 368 -6.84 23.44 -18.20
N ALA A 369 -5.72 23.94 -18.73
CA ALA A 369 -5.68 24.57 -20.05
C ALA A 369 -5.80 23.57 -21.22
N GLY A 370 -5.37 22.31 -21.04
CA GLY A 370 -5.40 21.27 -22.08
C GLY A 370 -6.74 20.58 -22.33
N ARG A 371 -7.84 21.00 -21.67
CA ARG A 371 -9.20 20.45 -21.86
C ARG A 371 -10.18 21.40 -22.57
N ARG A 372 -9.68 22.49 -23.16
CA ARG A 372 -10.47 23.32 -24.09
C ARG A 372 -9.76 23.38 -25.42
N GLY A 373 -10.17 22.50 -26.34
CA GLY A 373 -9.71 22.52 -27.72
C GLY A 373 -9.25 21.15 -28.19
N LEU A 374 -10.21 20.30 -28.53
CA LEU A 374 -10.35 19.59 -29.80
C LEU A 374 -11.72 18.89 -29.82
#